data_AF-A0A9W7HZU5-F1
#
_entry.id   AF-A0A9W7HZU5-F1
#
_cell.length_a   1.000
_cell.length_b   1.000
_cell.length_c   1.000
_cell.angle_alpha   90.00
_cell.angle_beta   90.00
_cell.angle_gamma   90.00
#
_symmetry.space_group_name_H-M   'P 1'
#
loop_
_entity.id
_entity.type
_entity.pdbx_description
1 polymer ?
#
loop_
_entity_poly.entity_id
_entity_poly.type
_entity_poly.pdbx_seq_one_letter_code
_entity_poly.pdbx_strand_id
1 'polypeptide(L)'
;MASSGDKEEAKDSDEEEAITLGPQRSLREQLEKDKDDESLRKWKEQLLGSVDINNIGFGETVDPEVKFLSVSIVSADRPDMVLPIPGDGKPPGLWFTLKEGSHYRLKFSFQVTNNIVSGLSYTNTVWKTGVKVYSTKDMIGTFSPQLQPYTHEMPEETAPSGFLAKGSYTAKSKFVDDDQKCHLEINYTFDIRKDWA
;
A
#
# COMPACT_ATOMS: atom_id res chain seq x y z
N MET A 1 -15.61 -49.66 -10.92
CA MET A 1 -16.08 -49.20 -9.60
C MET A 1 -15.13 -48.12 -9.12
N ALA A 2 -15.70 -46.95 -8.85
CA ALA A 2 -14.98 -45.74 -8.50
C ALA A 2 -14.34 -45.84 -7.11
N SER A 3 -13.12 -45.33 -6.95
CA SER A 3 -12.64 -44.82 -5.66
C SER A 3 -12.31 -43.36 -5.89
N SER A 4 -13.24 -42.54 -5.43
CA SER A 4 -13.23 -41.09 -5.38
C SER A 4 -11.99 -40.59 -4.65
N GLY A 5 -11.27 -39.65 -5.28
CA GLY A 5 -10.25 -38.86 -4.63
C GLY A 5 -10.93 -37.75 -3.82
N ASP A 6 -10.69 -37.74 -2.52
CA ASP A 6 -10.90 -36.56 -1.70
C ASP A 6 -9.74 -35.60 -1.93
N LYS A 7 -10.02 -34.49 -2.61
CA LYS A 7 -9.20 -33.28 -2.52
C LYS A 7 -9.56 -32.63 -1.19
N GLU A 8 -8.66 -32.75 -0.23
CA GLU A 8 -8.68 -31.88 0.95
C GLU A 8 -8.39 -30.45 0.48
N GLU A 9 -9.46 -29.66 0.33
CA GLU A 9 -9.36 -28.21 0.27
C GLU A 9 -8.90 -27.72 1.65
N ALA A 10 -7.61 -27.37 1.74
CA ALA A 10 -7.09 -26.60 2.87
C ALA A 10 -7.79 -25.23 2.88
N LYS A 11 -8.82 -25.11 3.73
CA LYS A 11 -9.41 -23.83 4.10
C LYS A 11 -8.40 -23.11 4.97
N ASP A 12 -7.79 -22.08 4.40
CA ASP A 12 -7.00 -21.09 5.12
C ASP A 12 -7.95 -20.32 6.03
N SER A 13 -7.98 -20.70 7.31
CA SER A 13 -8.85 -20.10 8.33
C SER A 13 -8.09 -19.01 9.07
N ASP A 14 -7.88 -17.87 8.40
CA ASP A 14 -7.48 -16.61 9.04
C ASP A 14 -8.74 -15.84 9.44
N GLU A 15 -9.44 -16.31 10.47
CA GLU A 15 -10.39 -15.48 11.20
C GLU A 15 -9.59 -14.60 12.18
N GLU A 16 -8.93 -13.55 11.66
CA GLU A 16 -8.46 -12.44 12.49
C GLU A 16 -9.70 -11.84 13.19
N GLU A 17 -9.74 -11.88 14.53
CA GLU A 17 -10.83 -11.26 15.29
C GLU A 17 -10.99 -9.79 14.84
N ALA A 18 -12.14 -9.48 14.24
CA ALA A 18 -12.39 -8.16 13.70
C ALA A 18 -12.32 -7.12 14.82
N ILE A 19 -11.30 -6.27 14.78
CA ILE A 19 -11.15 -5.15 15.71
C ILE A 19 -12.37 -4.26 15.58
N THR A 20 -13.09 -4.05 16.69
CA THR A 20 -14.23 -3.12 16.70
C THR A 20 -13.69 -1.69 16.76
N LEU A 21 -13.82 -0.97 15.66
CA LEU A 21 -13.39 0.42 15.55
C LEU A 21 -14.32 1.35 16.34
N GLY A 22 -13.75 2.43 16.89
CA GLY A 22 -14.50 3.52 17.49
C GLY A 22 -15.26 4.35 16.44
N PRO A 23 -16.14 5.28 16.88
CA PRO A 23 -16.85 6.15 15.95
C PRO A 23 -15.86 7.04 15.18
N GLN A 24 -16.03 7.11 13.86
CA GLN A 24 -15.27 8.02 13.02
C GLN A 24 -15.51 9.48 13.44
N ARG A 25 -14.43 10.26 13.49
CA ARG A 25 -14.45 11.68 13.81
C ARG A 25 -13.46 12.41 12.92
N SER A 26 -13.79 13.65 12.58
CA SER A 26 -12.86 14.51 11.85
C SER A 26 -11.69 14.90 12.76
N LEU A 27 -10.51 15.13 12.16
CA LEU A 27 -9.35 15.58 12.91
C LEU A 27 -9.62 16.90 13.67
N ARG A 28 -10.37 17.83 13.08
CA ARG A 28 -10.70 19.10 13.74
C ARG A 28 -11.54 18.89 15.00
N GLU A 29 -12.58 18.05 14.94
CA GLU A 29 -13.40 17.72 16.12
C GLU A 29 -12.55 17.11 17.24
N GLN A 30 -11.61 16.22 16.89
CA GLN A 30 -10.71 15.61 17.87
C GLN A 30 -9.81 16.65 18.52
N LEU A 31 -9.26 17.59 17.76
CA LEU A 31 -8.36 18.62 18.28
C LEU A 31 -9.10 19.66 19.12
N GLU A 32 -10.29 20.08 18.68
CA GLU A 32 -11.12 21.05 19.41
C GLU A 32 -11.59 20.49 20.76
N LYS A 33 -11.92 19.20 20.81
CA LYS A 33 -12.35 18.54 22.06
C LYS A 33 -11.29 18.59 23.16
N ASP A 34 -10.02 18.47 22.77
CA ASP A 34 -8.89 18.34 23.71
C ASP A 34 -8.09 19.65 23.82
N LYS A 35 -8.63 20.77 23.34
CA LYS A 35 -7.91 22.06 23.25
C LYS A 35 -7.48 22.65 24.62
N ASP A 36 -8.23 22.31 25.67
CA ASP A 36 -8.02 22.80 27.03
C ASP A 36 -7.11 21.85 27.85
N ASP A 37 -6.73 20.70 27.28
CA ASP A 37 -5.81 19.74 27.89
C ASP A 37 -4.40 19.87 27.27
N GLU A 38 -3.49 20.50 28.00
CA GLU A 38 -2.12 20.72 27.56
C GLU A 38 -1.37 19.40 27.28
N SER A 39 -1.64 18.36 28.06
CA SER A 39 -0.95 17.07 27.94
C SER A 39 -1.39 16.33 26.68
N LEU A 40 -2.70 16.30 26.40
CA LEU A 40 -3.25 15.70 25.19
C LEU A 40 -2.85 16.48 23.95
N ARG A 41 -2.81 17.81 24.01
CA ARG A 41 -2.33 18.63 22.89
C ARG A 41 -0.88 18.33 22.53
N LYS A 42 0.02 18.34 23.52
CA LYS A 42 1.44 18.02 23.30
C LYS A 42 1.63 16.61 22.76
N TRP A 43 0.86 15.65 23.27
CA TRP A 43 0.88 14.28 22.78
C TRP A 43 0.41 14.17 21.31
N LYS A 44 -0.67 14.86 20.93
CA LYS A 44 -1.15 14.88 19.54
C LYS A 44 -0.19 15.58 18.59
N GLU A 45 0.42 16.70 19.00
CA GLU A 45 1.45 17.38 18.22
C GLU A 45 2.66 16.47 17.96
N GLN A 46 3.05 15.64 18.93
CA GLN A 46 4.12 14.65 18.75
C GLN A 46 3.74 13.53 17.77
N LEU A 47 2.49 13.08 17.76
CA LEU A 47 2.03 11.99 16.90
C LEU A 47 1.74 12.43 15.47
N LEU A 48 1.01 13.53 15.31
CA LEU A 48 0.50 13.98 14.02
C LEU A 48 1.49 14.91 13.30
N GLY A 49 2.50 15.39 14.01
CA GLY A 49 3.33 16.51 13.61
C GLY A 49 2.55 17.83 13.61
N SER A 50 3.15 18.86 13.01
CA SER A 50 2.47 20.14 12.80
C SER A 50 1.48 20.01 11.64
N VAL A 51 0.28 19.49 11.91
CA VAL A 51 -0.82 19.50 10.93
C VAL A 51 -1.36 20.92 10.81
N ASP A 52 -1.31 21.48 9.61
CA ASP A 52 -1.91 22.79 9.33
C ASP A 52 -3.42 22.66 9.14
N ILE A 53 -4.17 22.64 10.26
CA ILE A 53 -5.64 22.54 10.29
C ILE A 53 -6.31 23.79 9.71
N ASN A 54 -5.56 24.87 9.50
CA ASN A 54 -6.05 26.08 8.86
C ASN A 54 -6.01 25.97 7.33
N ASN A 55 -5.32 24.96 6.79
CA ASN A 55 -5.39 24.67 5.37
C ASN A 55 -6.80 24.21 4.99
N ILE A 56 -7.33 24.78 3.90
CA ILE A 56 -8.70 24.52 3.45
C ILE A 56 -8.86 23.02 3.16
N GLY A 57 -9.86 22.40 3.78
CA GLY A 57 -10.17 20.98 3.64
C GLY A 57 -9.40 20.05 4.59
N PHE A 58 -8.40 20.52 5.34
CA PHE A 58 -7.70 19.66 6.31
C PHE A 58 -8.47 19.56 7.62
N GLY A 59 -8.85 18.33 7.97
CA GLY A 59 -9.50 17.95 9.21
C GLY A 59 -10.99 18.29 9.28
N GLU A 60 -11.62 18.74 8.19
CA GLU A 60 -13.04 19.13 8.19
C GLU A 60 -13.99 17.96 7.92
N THR A 61 -13.57 17.02 7.06
CA THR A 61 -14.36 15.84 6.72
C THR A 61 -13.90 14.63 7.54
N VAL A 62 -14.82 13.68 7.73
CA VAL A 62 -14.51 12.39 8.35
C VAL A 62 -13.73 11.48 7.40
N ASP A 63 -13.95 11.62 6.10
CA ASP A 63 -13.34 10.77 5.08
C ASP A 63 -11.91 11.22 4.74
N PRO A 64 -10.88 10.38 5.00
CA PRO A 64 -9.52 10.66 4.55
C PRO A 64 -9.40 10.46 3.05
N GLU A 65 -8.45 11.13 2.42
CA GLU A 65 -8.12 10.93 1.00
C GLU A 65 -6.64 10.65 0.84
N VAL A 66 -6.32 9.61 0.09
CA VAL A 66 -4.93 9.22 -0.22
C VAL A 66 -4.72 9.23 -1.72
N LYS A 67 -3.82 10.11 -2.17
CA LYS A 67 -3.44 10.22 -3.56
C LYS A 67 -2.05 9.62 -3.76
N PHE A 68 -2.00 8.43 -4.35
CA PHE A 68 -0.75 7.82 -4.76
C PHE A 68 -0.18 8.52 -6.01
N LEU A 69 1.10 8.90 -5.93
CA LEU A 69 1.78 9.68 -6.95
C LEU A 69 2.67 8.78 -7.82
N SER A 70 3.45 7.92 -7.18
CA SER A 70 4.41 7.04 -7.87
C SER A 70 4.75 5.81 -7.04
N VAL A 71 5.21 4.76 -7.71
CA VAL A 71 6.00 3.68 -7.13
C VAL A 71 7.41 3.73 -7.71
N SER A 72 8.41 3.58 -6.87
CA SER A 72 9.81 3.47 -7.28
C SER A 72 10.31 2.07 -7.00
N ILE A 73 11.07 1.51 -7.94
CA ILE A 73 11.83 0.29 -7.72
C ILE A 73 13.25 0.69 -7.32
N VAL A 74 13.56 0.47 -6.05
CA VAL A 74 14.85 0.79 -5.43
C VAL A 74 15.70 -0.48 -5.45
N SER A 75 16.93 -0.39 -5.95
CA SER A 75 17.89 -1.50 -5.96
C SER A 75 19.30 -0.94 -5.84
N ALA A 76 20.17 -1.58 -5.06
CA ALA A 76 21.48 -1.03 -4.70
C ALA A 76 22.40 -0.75 -5.91
N ASP A 77 22.24 -1.52 -6.99
CA ASP A 77 23.16 -1.51 -8.13
C ASP A 77 22.75 -0.51 -9.24
N ARG A 78 21.71 0.32 -9.02
CA ARG A 78 21.20 1.23 -10.03
C ARG A 78 20.46 2.43 -9.44
N PRO A 79 20.27 3.51 -10.21
CA PRO A 79 19.31 4.55 -9.86
C PRO A 79 17.88 4.00 -9.77
N ASP A 80 17.11 4.58 -8.85
CA ASP A 80 15.69 4.26 -8.64
C ASP A 80 14.91 4.40 -9.95
N MET A 81 14.10 3.39 -10.26
CA MET A 81 13.17 3.44 -11.37
C MET A 81 11.83 3.99 -10.89
N VAL A 82 11.60 5.28 -11.10
CA VAL A 82 10.39 5.98 -10.66
C VAL A 82 9.28 5.82 -11.70
N LEU A 83 8.15 5.23 -11.30
CA LEU A 83 7.01 4.95 -12.15
C LEU A 83 5.79 5.74 -11.64
N PRO A 84 5.27 6.71 -12.41
CA PRO A 84 4.06 7.44 -12.02
C PRO A 84 2.86 6.50 -12.00
N ILE A 85 1.98 6.66 -11.01
CA ILE A 85 0.75 5.89 -10.88
C ILE A 85 -0.36 6.61 -11.67
N PRO A 86 -0.99 5.96 -12.67
CA PRO A 86 -2.13 6.55 -13.38
C PRO A 86 -3.32 6.77 -12.45
N GLY A 87 -4.12 7.80 -12.72
CA GLY A 87 -5.29 8.14 -11.90
C GLY A 87 -6.37 7.05 -11.88
N ASP A 88 -6.41 6.17 -12.89
CA ASP A 88 -7.33 5.03 -12.96
C ASP A 88 -6.73 3.73 -12.40
N GLY A 89 -5.50 3.77 -11.89
CA GLY A 89 -4.80 2.59 -11.36
C GLY A 89 -4.46 1.55 -12.43
N LYS A 90 -4.39 1.92 -13.71
CA LYS A 90 -4.12 0.98 -14.80
C LYS A 90 -2.96 1.44 -15.68
N PRO A 91 -1.72 1.09 -15.30
CA PRO A 91 -0.57 1.30 -16.17
C PRO A 91 -0.77 0.62 -17.52
N PRO A 92 -0.48 1.30 -18.65
CA PRO A 92 -0.66 0.73 -19.96
C PRO A 92 0.44 -0.30 -20.26
N GLY A 93 0.04 -1.50 -20.70
CA GLY A 93 0.97 -2.51 -21.20
C GLY A 93 1.95 -3.02 -20.15
N LEU A 94 3.22 -3.19 -20.56
CA LEU A 94 4.32 -3.58 -19.69
C LEU A 94 4.79 -2.37 -18.88
N TRP A 95 4.59 -2.40 -17.57
CA TRP A 95 4.91 -1.25 -16.71
C TRP A 95 6.40 -1.15 -16.39
N PHE A 96 7.04 -2.29 -16.11
CA PHE A 96 8.47 -2.34 -15.83
C PHE A 96 9.09 -3.73 -16.05
N THR A 97 10.42 -3.79 -15.97
CA THR A 97 11.20 -5.03 -16.01
C THR A 97 12.09 -5.13 -14.78
N LEU A 98 12.11 -6.30 -14.13
CA LEU A 98 13.05 -6.68 -13.09
C LEU A 98 14.15 -7.57 -13.66
N LYS A 99 15.37 -7.40 -13.12
CA LYS A 99 16.47 -8.31 -13.36
C LYS A 99 16.31 -9.56 -12.47
N GLU A 100 16.47 -10.74 -13.04
CA GLU A 100 16.40 -12.00 -12.31
C GLU A 100 17.44 -12.04 -11.19
N GLY A 101 17.05 -12.47 -9.99
CA GLY A 101 17.93 -12.52 -8.83
C GLY A 101 18.30 -11.17 -8.22
N SER A 102 17.77 -10.04 -8.71
CA SER A 102 18.04 -8.74 -8.10
C SER A 102 17.27 -8.56 -6.80
N HIS A 103 17.91 -7.97 -5.80
CA HIS A 103 17.28 -7.43 -4.62
C HIS A 103 16.62 -6.08 -4.95
N TYR A 104 15.36 -5.92 -4.58
CA TYR A 104 14.63 -4.68 -4.79
C TYR A 104 13.68 -4.36 -3.64
N ARG A 105 13.35 -3.08 -3.50
CA ARG A 105 12.28 -2.58 -2.64
C ARG A 105 11.31 -1.76 -3.47
N LEU A 106 10.02 -1.90 -3.17
CA LEU A 106 9.00 -0.99 -3.70
C LEU A 106 8.88 0.20 -2.76
N LYS A 107 9.00 1.41 -3.29
CA LYS A 107 8.83 2.65 -2.53
C LYS A 107 7.67 3.44 -3.09
N PHE A 108 6.61 3.57 -2.31
CA PHE A 108 5.43 4.33 -2.69
C PHE A 108 5.54 5.78 -2.21
N SER A 109 5.19 6.72 -3.09
CA SER A 109 5.02 8.13 -2.77
C SER A 109 3.54 8.47 -2.86
N PHE A 110 2.97 9.01 -1.78
CA PHE A 110 1.55 9.34 -1.72
C PHE A 110 1.30 10.54 -0.81
N GLN A 111 0.21 11.26 -1.07
CA GLN A 111 -0.22 12.39 -0.28
C GLN A 111 -1.50 12.04 0.47
N VAL A 112 -1.57 12.43 1.74
CA VAL A 112 -2.77 12.30 2.56
C VAL A 112 -3.39 13.67 2.77
N THR A 113 -4.69 13.77 2.51
CA THR A 113 -5.49 14.98 2.70
C THR A 113 -6.76 14.66 3.47
N ASN A 114 -7.48 15.70 3.88
CA ASN A 114 -8.78 15.64 4.56
C ASN A 114 -8.75 15.11 6.00
N ASN A 115 -8.39 13.86 6.24
CA ASN A 115 -8.38 13.29 7.60
C ASN A 115 -7.23 12.31 7.80
N ILE A 116 -7.05 11.82 9.04
CA ILE A 116 -6.10 10.75 9.35
C ILE A 116 -6.54 9.47 8.65
N VAL A 117 -5.59 8.81 7.98
CA VAL A 117 -5.76 7.44 7.46
C VAL A 117 -5.25 6.49 8.53
N SER A 118 -6.14 5.69 9.11
CA SER A 118 -5.80 4.75 10.18
C SER A 118 -5.65 3.35 9.63
N GLY A 119 -4.57 2.66 10.02
CA GLY A 119 -4.32 1.27 9.63
C GLY A 119 -4.31 1.04 8.12
N LEU A 120 -3.65 1.91 7.38
CA LEU A 120 -3.45 1.69 5.95
C LEU A 120 -2.67 0.38 5.76
N SER A 121 -3.26 -0.54 5.02
CA SER A 121 -2.72 -1.86 4.72
C SER A 121 -2.47 -2.00 3.23
N TYR A 122 -1.39 -2.68 2.89
CA TYR A 122 -0.97 -3.01 1.54
C TYR A 122 -1.20 -4.49 1.29
N THR A 123 -1.80 -4.85 0.16
CA THR A 123 -1.84 -6.23 -0.33
C THR A 123 -1.24 -6.28 -1.72
N ASN A 124 -0.31 -7.20 -1.95
CA ASN A 124 0.20 -7.51 -3.28
C ASN A 124 -0.15 -8.94 -3.63
N THR A 125 -0.63 -9.18 -4.84
CA THR A 125 -0.77 -10.53 -5.39
C THR A 125 -0.13 -10.56 -6.76
N VAL A 126 0.65 -11.60 -7.03
CA VAL A 126 1.38 -11.77 -8.29
C VAL A 126 0.99 -13.08 -8.93
N TRP A 127 0.75 -13.04 -10.23
CA TRP A 127 0.43 -14.20 -11.06
C TRP A 127 1.44 -14.36 -12.18
N LYS A 128 1.69 -15.61 -12.53
CA LYS A 128 2.40 -16.01 -13.73
C LYS A 128 1.51 -16.94 -14.55
N THR A 129 1.31 -16.63 -15.83
CA THR A 129 0.46 -17.43 -16.72
C THR A 129 -0.92 -17.76 -16.13
N GLY A 130 -1.53 -16.80 -15.43
CA GLY A 130 -2.83 -16.96 -14.76
C GLY A 130 -2.81 -17.70 -13.41
N VAL A 131 -1.68 -18.26 -12.99
CA VAL A 131 -1.52 -18.96 -11.71
C VAL A 131 -0.95 -18.00 -10.68
N LYS A 132 -1.59 -17.92 -9.49
CA LYS A 132 -1.07 -17.12 -8.36
C LYS A 132 0.24 -17.74 -7.87
N VAL A 133 1.32 -16.95 -7.88
CA VAL A 133 2.66 -17.40 -7.47
C VAL A 133 3.17 -16.73 -6.21
N TYR A 134 2.57 -15.60 -5.82
CA TYR A 134 2.97 -14.85 -4.63
C TYR A 134 1.81 -13.99 -4.10
N SER A 135 1.79 -13.77 -2.78
CA SER A 135 0.85 -12.90 -2.07
C SER A 135 1.51 -12.35 -0.82
N THR A 136 1.33 -11.07 -0.53
CA THR A 136 1.64 -10.49 0.78
C THR A 136 0.54 -9.54 1.22
N LYS A 137 0.39 -9.37 2.54
CA LYS A 137 -0.45 -8.37 3.20
C LYS A 137 0.38 -7.76 4.33
N ASP A 138 0.57 -6.45 4.29
CA ASP A 138 1.41 -5.71 5.24
C ASP A 138 0.65 -4.49 5.78
N MET A 139 0.61 -4.31 7.10
CA MET A 139 0.12 -3.09 7.73
C MET A 139 1.19 -2.01 7.60
N ILE A 140 0.95 -0.96 6.81
CA ILE A 140 1.94 0.08 6.52
C ILE A 140 1.88 1.26 7.50
N GLY A 141 0.73 1.47 8.15
CA GLY A 141 0.62 2.34 9.34
C GLY A 141 -0.49 3.39 9.28
N THR A 142 -0.34 4.43 10.10
CA THR A 142 -1.28 5.54 10.21
C THR A 142 -0.63 6.83 9.72
N PHE A 143 -1.37 7.63 8.94
CA PHE A 143 -0.83 8.81 8.27
C PHE A 143 -1.75 10.01 8.49
N SER A 144 -1.18 11.13 8.93
CA SER A 144 -1.89 12.40 9.10
C SER A 144 -1.97 13.18 7.78
N PRO A 145 -2.92 14.10 7.62
CA PRO A 145 -2.97 14.95 6.44
C PRO A 145 -1.78 15.95 6.44
N GLN A 146 -1.07 16.04 5.32
CA GLN A 146 0.04 16.99 5.15
C GLN A 146 0.26 17.37 3.67
N LEU A 147 0.87 18.53 3.45
CA LEU A 147 1.17 19.03 2.09
C LEU A 147 2.28 18.22 1.40
N GLN A 148 3.31 17.83 2.16
CA GLN A 148 4.43 17.08 1.61
C GLN A 148 4.04 15.60 1.46
N PRO A 149 4.31 14.95 0.31
CA PRO A 149 4.06 13.52 0.17
C PRO A 149 4.86 12.68 1.17
N TYR A 150 4.22 11.64 1.70
CA TYR A 150 4.87 10.56 2.42
C TYR A 150 5.65 9.67 1.45
N THR A 151 6.66 9.00 2.00
CA THR A 151 7.32 7.89 1.32
C THR A 151 7.28 6.67 2.22
N HIS A 152 6.79 5.54 1.72
CA HIS A 152 6.83 4.27 2.43
C HIS A 152 7.58 3.25 1.58
N GLU A 153 8.58 2.62 2.17
CA GLU A 153 9.42 1.62 1.53
C GLU A 153 9.05 0.24 2.08
N MET A 154 8.61 -0.64 1.18
CA MET A 154 8.23 -2.01 1.52
C MET A 154 9.49 -2.83 1.86
N PRO A 155 9.33 -3.97 2.57
CA PRO A 155 10.42 -4.91 2.80
C PRO A 155 11.15 -5.30 1.51
N GLU A 156 12.44 -5.62 1.64
CA GLU A 156 13.23 -6.08 0.51
C GLU A 156 12.76 -7.45 0.02
N GLU A 157 12.63 -7.55 -1.30
CA GLU A 157 12.32 -8.79 -2.01
C GLU A 157 13.45 -9.16 -2.97
N THR A 158 13.50 -10.44 -3.36
CA THR A 158 14.41 -10.93 -4.38
C THR A 158 13.61 -11.42 -5.58
N ALA A 159 13.90 -10.87 -6.76
CA ALA A 159 13.26 -11.32 -7.99
C ALA A 159 13.65 -12.79 -8.27
N PRO A 160 12.70 -13.69 -8.60
CA PRO A 160 13.02 -15.08 -8.87
C PRO A 160 13.97 -15.21 -10.07
N SER A 161 14.79 -16.26 -10.05
CA SER A 161 15.82 -16.50 -11.07
C SER A 161 15.68 -17.87 -11.74
N GLY A 162 16.26 -17.99 -12.92
CA GLY A 162 16.25 -19.22 -13.72
C GLY A 162 15.35 -19.14 -14.95
N PHE A 163 15.50 -20.12 -15.83
CA PHE A 163 14.81 -20.15 -17.12
C PHE A 163 13.28 -20.09 -16.96
N LEU A 164 12.75 -20.83 -15.99
CA LEU A 164 11.31 -20.87 -15.69
C LEU A 164 10.81 -19.64 -14.93
N ALA A 165 11.67 -18.83 -14.32
CA ALA A 165 11.29 -17.59 -13.63
C ALA A 165 11.21 -16.40 -14.60
N LYS A 166 12.02 -16.38 -15.65
CA LYS A 166 11.91 -15.31 -16.65
C LYS A 166 10.54 -15.32 -17.36
N GLY A 167 10.15 -14.15 -17.85
CA GLY A 167 8.89 -13.95 -18.58
C GLY A 167 7.97 -12.93 -17.92
N SER A 168 6.71 -12.92 -18.35
CA SER A 168 5.72 -11.91 -17.97
C SER A 168 4.87 -12.33 -16.78
N TYR A 169 4.59 -11.35 -15.93
CA TYR A 169 3.84 -11.46 -14.70
C TYR A 169 2.76 -10.38 -14.67
N THR A 170 1.62 -10.71 -14.07
CA THR A 170 0.63 -9.71 -13.69
C THR A 170 0.63 -9.57 -12.18
N ALA A 171 0.37 -8.36 -11.70
CA ALA A 171 0.23 -8.08 -10.28
C ALA A 171 -0.94 -7.15 -10.02
N LYS A 172 -1.48 -7.30 -8.81
CA LYS A 172 -2.55 -6.48 -8.27
C LYS A 172 -2.08 -6.02 -6.90
N SER A 173 -1.85 -4.72 -6.77
CA SER A 173 -1.58 -4.10 -5.48
C SER A 173 -2.79 -3.31 -5.02
N LYS A 174 -3.13 -3.40 -3.75
CA LYS A 174 -4.29 -2.75 -3.14
C LYS A 174 -3.89 -2.08 -1.83
N PHE A 175 -4.41 -0.88 -1.60
CA PHE A 175 -4.26 -0.14 -0.36
C PHE A 175 -5.63 0.11 0.28
N VAL A 176 -5.83 -0.39 1.49
CA VAL A 176 -7.11 -0.36 2.21
C VAL A 176 -6.86 0.06 3.66
N ASP A 177 -7.65 0.98 4.20
CA ASP A 177 -7.57 1.39 5.61
C ASP A 177 -8.46 0.54 6.53
N ASP A 178 -8.41 0.79 7.84
CA ASP A 178 -9.21 0.06 8.83
C ASP A 178 -10.72 0.21 8.58
N ASP A 179 -11.15 1.36 8.05
CA ASP A 179 -12.54 1.67 7.66
C ASP A 179 -12.97 0.96 6.36
N GLN A 180 -12.15 0.04 5.83
CA GLN A 180 -12.38 -0.73 4.60
C GLN A 180 -12.43 0.13 3.32
N LYS A 181 -11.96 1.38 3.37
CA LYS A 181 -11.88 2.25 2.20
C LYS A 181 -10.69 1.86 1.34
N CYS A 182 -10.97 1.53 0.09
CA CYS A 182 -9.92 1.27 -0.90
C CYS A 182 -9.41 2.60 -1.47
N HIS A 183 -8.15 2.92 -1.17
CA HIS A 183 -7.50 4.17 -1.61
C HIS A 183 -6.79 4.02 -2.96
N LEU A 184 -6.26 2.84 -3.24
CA LEU A 184 -5.67 2.50 -4.53
C LEU A 184 -5.87 1.02 -4.80
N GLU A 185 -6.31 0.71 -6.01
CA GLU A 185 -6.15 -0.61 -6.60
C GLU A 185 -5.43 -0.45 -7.93
N ILE A 186 -4.25 -1.05 -8.05
CA ILE A 186 -3.43 -0.98 -9.25
C ILE A 186 -3.18 -2.36 -9.82
N ASN A 187 -3.53 -2.54 -11.09
CA ASN A 187 -3.36 -3.79 -11.82
C ASN A 187 -2.33 -3.55 -12.93
N TYR A 188 -1.22 -4.26 -12.91
CA TYR A 188 -0.10 -4.00 -13.82
C TYR A 188 0.58 -5.27 -14.28
N THR A 189 1.32 -5.15 -15.39
CA THR A 189 2.15 -6.21 -15.95
C THR A 189 3.61 -5.83 -15.81
N PHE A 190 4.47 -6.77 -15.44
CA PHE A 190 5.91 -6.59 -15.41
C PHE A 190 6.63 -7.84 -15.91
N ASP A 191 7.88 -7.69 -16.33
CA ASP A 191 8.70 -8.80 -16.82
C ASP A 191 9.84 -9.08 -15.85
N ILE A 192 10.26 -10.35 -15.80
CA ILE A 192 11.54 -10.75 -15.22
C ILE A 192 12.45 -11.21 -16.35
N ARG A 193 13.63 -10.58 -16.45
CA ARG A 193 14.61 -10.82 -17.53
C ARG A 193 16.01 -11.00 -16.96
N LYS A 194 16.96 -11.43 -17.80
CA LYS A 194 18.36 -11.63 -17.39
C LYS A 194 19.03 -10.33 -16.95
N ASP A 195 18.64 -9.22 -17.58
CA ASP A 195 19.16 -7.89 -17.34
C ASP A 195 17.99 -6.90 -17.20
N TRP A 196 18.26 -5.75 -16.61
CA TRP A 196 17.31 -4.64 -16.56
C TRP A 196 16.99 -4.14 -17.97
N ALA A 197 15.82 -3.52 -18.14
CA ALA A 197 15.48 -2.75 -19.34
C ALA A 197 16.09 -1.34 -19.28
#